data_AF-I4WQM6-F1
#
_entry.id   AF-I4WQM6-F1
#
_cell.length_a   1.000
_cell.length_b   1.000
_cell.length_c   1.000
_cell.angle_alpha   90.00
_cell.angle_beta   90.00
_cell.angle_gamma   90.00
#
_symmetry.space_group_name_H-M   'P 1'
#
loop_
_entity.id
_entity.type
_entity.pdbx_description
1 polymer ?
#
loop_
_entity_poly.entity_id
_entity_poly.type
_entity_poly.pdbx_seq_one_letter_code
_entity_poly.pdbx_strand_id
1 'polypeptide(L)'
;SSSSAPAAAVVLKPGELDKDGRLVVDGKVRATLAFGGPALEGVWNGTAAGVPQTRDMLKAYAQTHGYKYDEVVHRLYDIQVQPEVQDDKGNITTYAKFDVYLPITDSANGGTLPQQTPNLA
;
A
#
# COMPACT_ATOMS: atom_id res chain seq x y z
N SER A 1 -49.17 -9.06 4.06
CA SER A 1 -47.88 -9.77 4.07
C SER A 1 -47.33 -9.81 2.67
N SER A 2 -46.15 -9.23 2.42
CA SER A 2 -45.46 -9.36 1.13
C SER A 2 -43.96 -9.38 1.38
N SER A 3 -43.37 -10.57 1.35
CA SER A 3 -41.93 -10.79 1.35
C SER A 3 -41.38 -10.54 -0.06
N SER A 4 -40.60 -9.48 -0.24
CA SER A 4 -39.81 -9.28 -1.46
C SER A 4 -38.75 -10.37 -1.55
N ALA A 5 -38.70 -11.08 -2.68
CA ALA A 5 -37.60 -11.98 -3.00
C ALA A 5 -36.27 -11.17 -3.04
N PRO A 6 -35.13 -11.76 -2.62
CA PRO A 6 -33.85 -11.09 -2.72
C PRO A 6 -33.51 -10.88 -4.19
N ALA A 7 -33.12 -9.65 -4.56
CA ALA A 7 -32.65 -9.35 -5.90
C ALA A 7 -31.47 -10.27 -6.23
N ALA A 8 -31.53 -10.91 -7.40
CA ALA A 8 -30.42 -11.72 -7.90
C ALA A 8 -29.16 -10.85 -7.93
N ALA A 9 -28.10 -11.29 -7.24
CA ALA A 9 -26.84 -10.57 -7.22
C ALA A 9 -26.33 -10.46 -8.66
N VAL A 10 -26.09 -9.22 -9.12
CA VAL A 10 -25.49 -8.97 -10.43
C VAL A 10 -24.12 -9.62 -10.45
N VAL A 11 -23.97 -10.69 -11.23
CA VAL A 11 -22.68 -11.34 -11.44
C VAL A 11 -21.92 -10.53 -12.47
N LEU A 12 -21.01 -9.69 -11.99
CA LEU A 12 -20.10 -8.90 -12.84
C LEU A 12 -19.15 -9.84 -13.57
N LYS A 13 -18.96 -9.60 -14.87
CA LYS A 13 -18.06 -10.40 -15.72
C LYS A 13 -16.65 -9.80 -15.75
N PRO A 14 -15.61 -10.63 -15.99
CA PRO A 14 -14.28 -10.13 -16.33
C PRO A 14 -14.33 -9.05 -17.42
N GLY A 15 -13.61 -7.96 -17.24
CA GLY A 15 -13.58 -6.81 -18.16
C GLY A 15 -14.60 -5.70 -17.83
N GLU A 16 -15.61 -5.97 -17.00
CA GLU A 16 -16.56 -4.94 -16.55
C GLU A 16 -15.99 -4.13 -15.38
N LEU A 17 -16.52 -2.92 -15.17
CA LEU A 17 -16.25 -2.15 -13.96
C LEU A 17 -17.29 -2.50 -12.89
N ASP A 18 -16.85 -2.66 -11.65
CA ASP A 18 -17.76 -2.75 -10.51
C ASP A 18 -18.36 -1.37 -10.16
N LYS A 19 -19.29 -1.36 -9.22
CA LYS A 19 -19.94 -0.12 -8.72
C LYS A 19 -18.96 0.91 -8.15
N ASP A 20 -17.73 0.49 -7.81
CA ASP A 20 -16.69 1.33 -7.24
C ASP A 20 -15.65 1.73 -8.32
N GLY A 21 -15.94 1.46 -9.60
CA GLY A 21 -15.08 1.80 -10.74
C GLY A 21 -13.87 0.90 -10.91
N ARG A 22 -13.80 -0.26 -10.24
CA ARG A 22 -12.67 -1.18 -10.32
C ARG A 22 -12.91 -2.23 -11.40
N LEU A 23 -11.86 -2.56 -12.16
CA LEU A 23 -11.91 -3.55 -13.22
C LEU A 23 -12.05 -4.96 -12.63
N VAL A 24 -13.06 -5.70 -13.06
CA VAL A 24 -13.24 -7.11 -12.71
C VAL A 24 -12.23 -7.93 -13.50
N VAL A 25 -11.30 -8.60 -12.81
CA VAL A 25 -10.30 -9.47 -13.45
C VAL A 25 -10.84 -10.90 -13.53
N ASP A 26 -11.24 -11.45 -12.39
CA ASP A 26 -11.89 -12.75 -12.28
C ASP A 26 -12.56 -12.88 -10.90
N GLY A 27 -13.74 -13.51 -10.81
CA GLY A 27 -14.45 -13.74 -9.56
C GLY A 27 -14.50 -12.53 -8.61
N LYS A 28 -13.73 -12.59 -7.51
CA LYS A 28 -13.57 -11.51 -6.50
C LYS A 28 -12.33 -10.62 -6.69
N VAL A 29 -11.50 -10.89 -7.70
CA VAL A 29 -10.29 -10.12 -8.02
C VAL A 29 -10.69 -8.84 -8.76
N ARG A 30 -10.25 -7.70 -8.25
CA ARG A 30 -10.50 -6.38 -8.80
C ARG A 30 -9.18 -5.66 -9.04
N ALA A 31 -8.97 -5.17 -10.25
CA ALA A 31 -7.86 -4.30 -10.60
C ALA A 31 -8.28 -2.84 -10.45
N THR A 32 -7.36 -2.04 -9.90
CA THR A 32 -7.50 -0.60 -9.77
C THR A 32 -6.11 0.00 -9.97
N LEU A 33 -6.06 1.20 -10.54
CA LEU A 33 -4.85 2.01 -10.42
C LEU A 33 -4.78 2.43 -8.95
N ALA A 34 -3.76 1.97 -8.24
CA ALA A 34 -3.53 2.26 -6.84
C ALA A 34 -2.13 2.85 -6.65
N PHE A 35 -2.02 3.63 -5.57
CA PHE A 35 -0.82 4.35 -5.11
C PHE A 35 -0.35 5.44 -6.09
N GLY A 36 -1.23 6.42 -6.30
CA GLY A 36 -0.86 7.69 -6.94
C GLY A 36 -0.49 8.73 -5.90
N GLY A 37 0.59 9.47 -6.16
CA GLY A 37 1.00 10.62 -5.33
C GLY A 37 2.30 10.40 -4.55
N PRO A 38 2.77 11.45 -3.88
CA PRO A 38 4.03 11.43 -3.14
C PRO A 38 3.93 10.58 -1.87
N ALA A 39 4.97 9.79 -1.61
CA ALA A 39 5.08 8.95 -0.43
C ALA A 39 6.52 8.96 0.10
N LEU A 40 6.68 8.81 1.42
CA LEU A 40 7.97 8.44 2.00
C LEU A 40 8.17 6.94 1.86
N GLU A 41 9.37 6.55 1.47
CA GLU A 41 9.78 5.16 1.36
C GLU A 41 10.79 4.81 2.46
N GLY A 42 10.58 3.67 3.11
CA GLY A 42 11.54 3.08 4.03
C GLY A 42 11.79 1.62 3.67
N VAL A 43 13.06 1.25 3.49
CA VAL A 43 13.45 -0.13 3.20
C VAL A 43 13.67 -0.90 4.50
N TRP A 44 12.97 -2.02 4.67
CA TRP A 44 13.14 -2.95 5.78
C TRP A 44 13.67 -4.29 5.29
N ASN A 45 14.74 -4.78 5.92
CA ASN A 45 15.31 -6.10 5.67
C ASN A 45 15.19 -6.94 6.93
N GLY A 46 14.33 -7.96 6.92
CA GLY A 46 14.03 -8.76 8.10
C GLY A 46 12.67 -9.42 8.00
N THR A 47 12.10 -9.77 9.15
CA THR A 47 10.76 -10.37 9.22
C THR A 47 9.67 -9.33 9.01
N ALA A 48 8.47 -9.75 8.60
CA ALA A 48 7.33 -8.84 8.41
C ALA A 48 6.95 -8.04 9.68
N ALA A 49 7.39 -8.49 10.87
CA ALA A 49 7.15 -7.81 12.14
C ALA A 49 7.84 -6.44 12.25
N GLY A 50 8.87 -6.17 11.46
CA GLY A 50 9.55 -4.86 11.46
C GLY A 50 8.87 -3.79 10.60
N VAL A 51 7.96 -4.17 9.70
CA VAL A 51 7.25 -3.23 8.81
C VAL A 51 6.48 -2.14 9.60
N PRO A 52 5.70 -2.46 10.66
CA PRO A 52 5.05 -1.43 11.45
C PRO A 52 6.03 -0.46 12.13
N GLN A 53 7.17 -0.95 12.60
CA GLN A 53 8.19 -0.12 13.22
C GLN A 53 8.84 0.83 12.21
N THR A 54 9.17 0.35 11.02
CA THR A 54 9.66 1.21 9.93
C THR A 54 8.64 2.28 9.58
N ARG A 55 7.35 1.94 9.56
CA ARG A 55 6.28 2.90 9.34
C ARG A 55 6.20 3.97 10.44
N ASP A 56 6.31 3.59 11.70
CA ASP A 56 6.32 4.55 12.81
C ASP A 56 7.50 5.52 12.72
N MET A 57 8.66 5.04 12.27
CA MET A 57 9.80 5.90 11.95
C MET A 57 9.49 6.88 10.80
N LEU A 58 8.83 6.43 9.73
CA LEU A 58 8.39 7.31 8.64
C LEU A 58 7.39 8.36 9.12
N LYS A 59 6.47 8.01 10.04
CA LYS A 59 5.54 8.96 10.65
C LYS A 59 6.25 10.01 11.48
N ALA A 60 7.23 9.59 12.29
CA ALA A 60 8.04 10.53 13.07
C ALA A 60 8.83 11.47 12.13
N TYR A 61 9.39 10.95 11.04
CA TYR A 61 10.05 11.76 10.03
C TYR A 61 9.09 12.77 9.36
N ALA A 62 7.89 12.32 9.00
CA ALA A 62 6.86 13.18 8.45
C ALA A 62 6.50 14.32 9.42
N GLN A 63 6.36 14.04 10.71
CA GLN A 63 6.07 15.06 11.72
C GLN A 63 7.19 16.08 11.89
N THR A 64 8.46 15.67 11.85
CA THR A 64 9.61 16.59 12.00
C THR A 64 9.86 17.44 10.76
N HIS A 65 9.50 16.94 9.58
CA HIS A 65 9.65 17.66 8.31
C HIS A 65 8.36 18.40 7.89
N GLY A 66 7.34 18.37 8.75
CA GLY A 66 6.08 19.06 8.54
C GLY A 66 5.15 18.37 7.55
N TYR A 67 5.47 17.22 6.99
CA TYR A 67 4.56 16.50 6.08
C TYR A 67 3.27 16.06 6.80
N LYS A 68 2.16 16.10 6.06
CA LYS A 68 0.88 15.54 6.54
C LYS A 68 0.75 14.12 5.99
N TYR A 69 0.15 13.24 6.79
CA TYR A 69 -0.22 11.90 6.38
C TYR A 69 -1.63 11.62 6.92
N ASP A 70 -2.40 10.86 6.15
CA ASP A 70 -3.75 10.40 6.53
C ASP A 70 -3.87 8.91 6.21
N GLU A 71 -3.87 8.07 7.24
CA GLU A 71 -3.91 6.62 7.11
C GLU A 71 -5.32 6.08 6.81
N VAL A 72 -6.35 6.93 6.93
CA VAL A 72 -7.75 6.61 6.68
C VAL A 72 -8.10 6.87 5.23
N VAL A 73 -7.70 8.05 4.73
CA VAL A 73 -7.95 8.47 3.35
C VAL A 73 -6.93 7.88 2.39
N HIS A 74 -5.65 7.85 2.78
CA HIS A 74 -4.59 7.28 1.97
C HIS A 74 -4.16 5.92 2.53
N ARG A 75 -4.46 4.87 1.76
CA ARG A 75 -4.16 3.51 2.17
C ARG A 75 -2.65 3.29 2.25
N LEU A 76 -2.18 2.88 3.42
CA LEU A 76 -0.83 2.38 3.63
C LEU A 76 -0.57 1.19 2.73
N TYR A 77 0.63 1.11 2.16
CA TYR A 77 1.02 -0.01 1.33
C TYR A 77 2.48 -0.37 1.52
N ASP A 78 2.74 -1.66 1.46
CA ASP A 78 4.07 -2.23 1.58
C ASP A 78 4.25 -3.21 0.42
N ILE A 79 5.43 -3.18 -0.17
CA ILE A 79 5.79 -4.08 -1.26
C ILE A 79 6.79 -5.08 -0.69
N GLN A 80 6.43 -6.35 -0.69
CA GLN A 80 7.39 -7.41 -0.44
C GLN A 80 8.25 -7.59 -1.70
N VAL A 81 9.42 -6.98 -1.69
CA VAL A 81 10.39 -7.03 -2.80
C VAL A 81 11.03 -8.40 -2.89
N GLN A 82 11.27 -9.02 -1.73
CA GLN A 82 11.93 -10.31 -1.64
C GLN A 82 11.26 -11.17 -0.56
N PRO A 83 10.89 -12.42 -0.88
CA PRO A 83 10.36 -13.34 0.11
C PRO A 83 11.45 -13.86 1.05
N GLU A 84 11.04 -14.23 2.25
CA GLU A 84 11.90 -15.00 3.15
C GLU A 84 12.09 -16.40 2.57
N VAL A 85 13.32 -16.89 2.59
CA VAL A 85 13.64 -18.26 2.17
C VAL A 85 14.15 -19.01 3.38
N GLN A 86 13.58 -20.19 3.59
CA GLN A 86 13.99 -21.12 4.64
C GLN A 86 14.62 -22.37 4.01
N ASP A 87 15.58 -22.99 4.71
CA ASP A 87 16.08 -24.31 4.35
C ASP A 87 15.11 -25.43 4.80
N ASP A 88 15.39 -26.68 4.40
CA ASP A 88 14.59 -27.86 4.78
C ASP A 88 14.57 -28.14 6.30
N LYS A 89 15.40 -27.41 7.08
CA LYS A 89 15.51 -27.51 8.54
C LYS A 89 14.81 -26.34 9.24
N GLY A 90 14.17 -25.43 8.51
CA GLY A 90 13.45 -24.27 9.03
C GLY A 90 14.34 -23.08 9.41
N ASN A 91 15.62 -23.07 9.03
CA ASN A 91 16.49 -21.91 9.24
C ASN A 91 16.32 -20.90 8.10
N ILE A 92 16.26 -19.62 8.46
CA ILE A 92 16.19 -18.53 7.49
C ILE A 92 17.54 -18.43 6.77
N THR A 93 17.56 -18.75 5.48
CA THR A 93 18.75 -18.60 4.61
C THR A 93 18.77 -17.22 3.94
N THR A 94 17.61 -16.59 3.80
CA THR A 94 17.48 -15.25 3.24
C THR A 94 16.31 -14.54 3.89
N TYR A 95 16.58 -13.37 4.47
CA TYR A 95 15.53 -12.52 5.06
C TYR A 95 14.66 -11.89 3.98
N ALA A 96 13.39 -11.67 4.31
CA ALA A 96 12.51 -10.90 3.45
C ALA A 96 12.95 -9.43 3.37
N LYS A 97 12.67 -8.80 2.24
CA LYS A 97 12.82 -7.37 2.02
C LYS A 97 11.46 -6.75 1.75
N PHE A 98 11.18 -5.66 2.44
CA PHE A 98 9.95 -4.89 2.32
C PHE A 98 10.28 -3.42 2.04
N ASP A 99 9.66 -2.87 1.00
CA ASP A 99 9.62 -1.42 0.79
C ASP A 99 8.31 -0.91 1.40
N VAL A 100 8.44 -0.13 2.48
CA VAL A 100 7.34 0.38 3.30
C VAL A 100 7.03 1.79 2.85
N TYR A 101 5.79 2.06 2.45
CA TYR A 101 5.40 3.38 1.97
C TYR A 101 4.42 4.07 2.93
N LEU A 102 4.71 5.35 3.21
CA LEU A 102 3.82 6.26 3.91
C LEU A 102 3.39 7.37 2.93
N PRO A 103 2.15 7.33 2.42
CA PRO A 103 1.62 8.41 1.61
C PRO A 103 1.66 9.74 2.38
N ILE A 104 2.16 10.79 1.74
CA ILE A 104 2.26 12.12 2.33
C ILE A 104 1.57 13.15 1.44
N THR A 105 1.11 14.24 2.05
CA THR A 105 0.59 15.42 1.37
C THR A 105 1.33 16.67 1.84
N ASP A 106 1.21 17.74 1.07
CA ASP A 106 1.90 19.01 1.32
C ASP A 106 1.64 19.54 2.73
N SER A 107 2.69 20.16 3.26
CA SER A 107 2.66 21.33 4.12
C SER A 107 1.48 22.28 3.90
N ALA A 108 0.55 22.45 4.84
CA ALA A 108 -0.27 23.69 4.88
C ALA A 108 0.61 24.97 4.97
N ASN A 109 1.92 24.82 5.26
CA ASN A 109 2.93 25.86 5.30
C ASN A 109 3.69 26.09 3.97
N GLY A 110 3.23 25.54 2.84
CA GLY A 110 3.79 25.83 1.50
C GLY A 110 5.18 25.25 1.24
N GLY A 111 5.57 24.21 1.97
CA GLY A 111 6.82 23.50 1.76
C GLY A 111 6.64 22.46 0.65
N THR A 112 7.02 22.82 -0.58
CA THR A 112 7.01 21.90 -1.72
C THR A 112 7.65 20.57 -1.33
N LEU A 113 6.89 19.49 -1.47
CA LEU A 113 7.42 18.13 -1.30
C LEU A 113 8.68 18.00 -2.15
N PRO A 114 9.79 17.47 -1.59
CA PRO A 114 10.99 17.26 -2.38
C PRO A 114 10.60 16.37 -3.56
N GLN A 115 10.76 16.89 -4.77
CA GLN A 115 10.64 16.04 -5.95
C GLN A 115 11.73 14.97 -5.84
N GLN A 116 11.34 13.71 -6.02
CA GLN A 116 12.25 12.58 -6.02
C GLN A 116 13.50 12.94 -6.81
N THR A 117 14.66 13.00 -6.14
CA THR A 117 15.93 13.18 -6.84
C THR A 117 16.06 12.02 -7.81
N PRO A 118 16.15 12.25 -9.14
CA PRO A 118 16.41 11.17 -10.07
C PRO A 118 17.75 10.57 -9.66
N ASN A 119 17.75 9.30 -9.26
CA ASN A 119 19.00 8.59 -9.06
C ASN A 119 19.60 8.42 -10.47
N LEU A 120 20.51 9.32 -10.85
CA LEU A 120 21.32 9.18 -12.07
C LEU A 120 22.19 7.94 -11.86
N ALA A 121 21.81 6.85 -12.52
CA ALA A 121 22.66 5.68 -12.68
C ALA A 121 23.92 6.02 -13.47
#